data_AF-A0A1V4AHH1-F1
#
_entry.id   AF-A0A1V4AHH1-F1
#
_cell.length_a   1.000
_cell.length_b   1.000
_cell.length_c   1.000
_cell.angle_alpha   90.00
_cell.angle_beta   90.00
_cell.angle_gamma   90.00
#
_symmetry.space_group_name_H-M   'P 1'
#
loop_
_entity.id
_entity.type
_entity.pdbx_description
1 polymer ?
#
loop_
_entity_poly.entity_id
_entity_poly.type
_entity_poly.pdbx_seq_one_letter_code
_entity_poly.pdbx_strand_id
1 'polypeptide(L)'
;GSIYSSKAFSKAHEHCTSIKRSMSRVATPTDNPIIEALNGWIKEELYIDFGLYRSKNVPQLINNYIKYFNNYRLSSKLHYKSPAQFRIEQGFV
;
A
#
# COMPACT_ATOMS: atom_id res chain seq x y z
N GLY A 1 10.56 -11.54 4.38
CA GLY A 1 10.42 -11.36 5.84
C GLY A 1 9.84 -12.62 6.46
N SER A 2 10.18 -12.91 7.71
CA SER A 2 9.81 -14.15 8.43
C SER A 2 8.30 -14.42 8.47
N ILE A 3 7.47 -13.38 8.54
CA ILE A 3 6.01 -13.48 8.51
C ILE A 3 5.50 -14.05 7.18
N TYR A 4 5.96 -13.51 6.05
CA TYR A 4 5.53 -13.91 4.70
C TYR A 4 6.09 -15.28 4.25
N SER A 5 7.15 -15.77 4.91
CA SER A 5 7.70 -17.12 4.73
C SER A 5 7.23 -18.12 5.80
N SER A 6 6.30 -17.73 6.69
CA SER A 6 5.83 -18.59 7.77
C SER A 6 4.94 -19.73 7.29
N LYS A 7 4.90 -20.83 8.06
CA LYS A 7 3.98 -21.95 7.81
C LYS A 7 2.51 -21.51 7.87
N ALA A 8 2.16 -20.65 8.83
CA ALA A 8 0.81 -20.13 8.97
C ALA A 8 0.36 -19.35 7.72
N PHE A 9 1.21 -18.44 7.22
CA PHE A 9 0.91 -17.68 6.00
C PHE A 9 0.82 -18.58 4.77
N SER A 10 1.63 -19.64 4.70
CA SER A 10 1.55 -20.61 3.61
C SER A 10 0.24 -21.41 3.63
N LYS A 11 -0.18 -21.88 4.80
CA LYS A 11 -1.45 -22.60 4.98
C LYS A 11 -2.67 -21.74 4.65
N ALA A 12 -2.63 -20.44 4.99
CA ALA A 12 -3.70 -19.52 4.67
C ALA A 12 -4.01 -19.40 3.16
N HIS A 13 -3.04 -19.76 2.30
CA HIS A 13 -3.19 -19.71 0.83
C HIS A 13 -3.15 -21.11 0.19
N GLU A 14 -3.16 -22.19 0.97
CA GLU A 14 -2.98 -23.56 0.49
C GLU A 14 -4.05 -23.99 -0.53
N HIS A 15 -5.27 -23.47 -0.37
CA HIS A 15 -6.40 -23.74 -1.26
C HIS A 15 -6.73 -22.58 -2.21
N CYS A 16 -5.91 -21.52 -2.23
CA CYS A 16 -6.10 -20.37 -3.11
C CYS A 16 -5.43 -20.61 -4.47
N THR A 17 -6.13 -21.28 -5.37
CA THR A 17 -5.61 -21.61 -6.72
C THR A 17 -5.37 -20.38 -7.60
N SER A 18 -6.01 -19.24 -7.30
CA SER A 18 -5.85 -17.98 -8.02
C SER A 18 -4.65 -17.15 -7.58
N ILE A 19 -3.97 -17.50 -6.48
CA ILE A 19 -2.89 -16.69 -5.90
C ILE A 19 -1.54 -17.36 -6.13
N LYS A 20 -0.70 -16.76 -6.97
CA LYS A 20 0.70 -17.15 -7.14
C LYS A 20 1.59 -16.36 -6.18
N ARG A 21 2.35 -17.05 -5.34
CA ARG A 21 3.29 -16.44 -4.39
C ARG A 21 4.70 -16.38 -4.97
N SER A 22 5.37 -15.26 -4.78
CA SER A 22 6.78 -15.05 -5.10
C SER A 22 7.43 -14.15 -4.04
N MET A 23 8.76 -14.20 -3.95
CA MET A 23 9.56 -13.38 -3.05
C MET A 23 10.76 -12.83 -3.82
N SER A 24 11.17 -11.60 -3.52
CA SER A 24 12.41 -11.03 -4.03
C SER A 24 13.64 -11.77 -3.49
N ARG A 25 14.82 -11.47 -4.05
CA ARG A 25 16.09 -12.02 -3.53
C ARG A 25 16.31 -11.58 -2.08
N VAL A 26 17.01 -12.44 -1.34
CA VAL A 26 17.38 -12.16 0.06
C VAL A 26 18.30 -10.95 0.10
N ALA A 27 18.04 -10.04 1.06
CA ALA A 27 18.83 -8.83 1.29
C ALA A 27 18.91 -7.85 0.08
N THR A 28 17.95 -7.92 -0.85
CA THR A 28 17.92 -7.04 -2.03
C THR A 28 16.68 -6.13 -2.02
N PRO A 29 16.72 -4.97 -1.35
CA PRO A 29 15.58 -4.06 -1.29
C PRO A 29 15.24 -3.44 -2.66
N THR A 30 16.22 -3.33 -3.55
CA THR A 30 16.06 -2.79 -4.91
C THR A 30 15.20 -3.67 -5.83
N ASP A 31 14.87 -4.90 -5.42
CA ASP A 31 13.93 -5.76 -6.13
C ASP A 31 12.46 -5.34 -5.88
N ASN A 32 12.20 -4.53 -4.84
CA ASN A 32 10.87 -4.04 -4.48
C ASN A 32 10.77 -2.50 -4.49
N PRO A 33 11.34 -1.79 -5.50
CA PRO A 33 11.59 -0.35 -5.41
C PRO A 33 10.29 0.47 -5.35
N ILE A 34 9.22 -0.02 -5.99
CA ILE A 34 7.92 0.66 -6.03
C ILE A 34 7.29 0.74 -4.64
N ILE A 35 7.26 -0.37 -3.90
CA ILE A 35 6.63 -0.42 -2.58
C ILE A 35 7.49 0.27 -1.52
N GLU A 36 8.83 0.20 -1.63
CA GLU A 36 9.74 0.95 -0.76
C GLU A 36 9.56 2.47 -0.93
N ALA A 37 9.52 2.96 -2.18
CA ALA A 37 9.28 4.37 -2.47
C ALA A 37 7.89 4.83 -1.98
N LEU A 38 6.85 4.04 -2.24
CA LEU A 38 5.49 4.33 -1.78
C LEU A 38 5.41 4.46 -0.26
N ASN A 39 6.05 3.56 0.48
CA ASN A 39 6.10 3.63 1.94
C ASN A 39 6.85 4.87 2.44
N GLY A 40 7.89 5.31 1.72
CA GLY A 40 8.59 6.57 1.98
C GLY A 40 7.64 7.77 1.87
N TRP A 41 6.95 7.89 0.73
CA TRP A 41 5.99 8.97 0.49
C TRP A 41 4.85 8.99 1.50
N ILE A 42 4.28 7.82 1.84
CA ILE A 42 3.23 7.73 2.86
C ILE A 42 3.71 8.30 4.19
N LYS A 43 4.92 7.94 4.64
CA LYS A 43 5.46 8.42 5.92
C LYS A 43 5.69 9.93 5.89
N GLU A 44 6.23 10.46 4.79
CA GLU A 44 6.50 11.88 4.62
C GLU A 44 5.21 12.70 4.61
N GLU A 45 4.21 12.29 3.83
CA GLU A 45 2.90 12.95 3.77
C GLU A 45 2.15 12.86 5.10
N LEU A 46 2.19 11.70 5.78
CA LEU A 46 1.61 11.57 7.12
C LEU A 46 2.23 12.56 8.10
N TYR A 47 3.55 12.74 8.02
CA TYR A 47 4.30 13.62 8.90
C TYR A 47 4.05 15.11 8.62
N ILE A 48 4.17 15.52 7.36
CA ILE A 48 4.11 16.92 6.92
C ILE A 48 2.64 17.39 6.82
N ASP A 49 1.80 16.66 6.08
CA ASP A 49 0.48 17.13 5.67
C ASP A 49 -0.64 16.71 6.63
N PHE A 50 -0.52 15.51 7.24
CA PHE A 50 -1.54 14.99 8.16
C PHE A 50 -1.20 15.25 9.64
N GLY A 51 -0.03 15.81 9.93
CA GLY A 51 0.37 16.22 11.27
C GLY A 51 0.58 15.05 12.22
N LEU A 52 1.17 13.94 11.74
CA LEU A 52 1.44 12.73 12.53
C LEU A 52 2.11 13.04 13.87
N TYR A 53 3.06 13.98 13.91
CA TYR A 53 3.80 14.36 15.11
C TYR A 53 2.94 14.98 16.23
N ARG A 54 1.74 15.49 15.91
CA ARG A 54 0.79 16.05 16.90
C ARG A 54 -0.41 15.16 17.14
N SER A 55 -0.49 14.02 16.46
CA SER A 55 -1.68 13.19 16.52
C SER A 55 -1.81 12.49 17.86
N LYS A 56 -2.96 12.67 18.51
CA LYS A 56 -3.35 11.93 19.71
C LYS A 56 -4.01 10.58 19.37
N ASN A 57 -4.38 10.38 18.12
CA ASN A 57 -5.03 9.16 17.63
C ASN A 57 -4.48 8.80 16.25
N VAL A 58 -3.36 8.07 16.25
CA VAL A 58 -2.68 7.59 15.04
C VAL A 58 -3.57 6.69 14.19
N PRO A 59 -4.34 5.72 14.74
CA PRO A 59 -5.26 4.91 13.93
C PRO A 59 -6.28 5.72 13.13
N GLN A 60 -6.91 6.73 13.74
CA GLN A 60 -7.87 7.58 13.05
C GLN A 60 -7.19 8.41 11.95
N LEU A 61 -5.99 8.93 12.22
CA LEU A 61 -5.21 9.66 11.24
C LEU A 61 -4.87 8.79 10.03
N ILE A 62 -4.46 7.54 10.24
CA ILE A 62 -4.19 6.57 9.18
C ILE A 62 -5.46 6.31 8.36
N ASN A 63 -6.62 6.10 9.00
CA ASN A 63 -7.89 5.91 8.30
C ASN A 63 -8.24 7.11 7.40
N ASN A 64 -8.05 8.34 7.92
CA ASN A 64 -8.27 9.57 7.15
C ASN A 64 -7.32 9.65 5.94
N TYR A 65 -6.04 9.31 6.14
CA TYR A 65 -5.05 9.26 5.07
C TYR A 65 -5.41 8.22 4.01
N ILE A 66 -5.83 7.01 4.39
CA ILE A 66 -6.26 5.96 3.45
C ILE A 66 -7.46 6.43 2.61
N LYS A 67 -8.43 7.09 3.25
CA LYS A 67 -9.58 7.67 2.54
C LYS A 67 -9.12 8.72 1.53
N TYR A 68 -8.19 9.60 1.93
CA TYR A 68 -7.61 10.60 1.05
C TYR A 68 -6.86 9.99 -0.13
N PHE A 69 -5.92 9.10 0.15
CA PHE A 69 -5.06 8.48 -0.85
C PHE A 69 -5.89 7.78 -1.93
N ASN A 70 -6.92 7.02 -1.53
CA ASN A 70 -7.71 6.24 -2.48
C ASN A 70 -8.72 7.08 -3.27
N ASN A 71 -9.33 8.09 -2.65
CA ASN A 71 -10.49 8.77 -3.26
C ASN A 71 -10.20 10.18 -3.77
N TYR A 72 -9.21 10.89 -3.20
CA TYR A 72 -8.98 12.30 -3.48
C TYR A 72 -7.60 12.59 -4.08
N ARG A 73 -6.60 11.73 -3.87
CA ARG A 73 -5.25 11.94 -4.42
C ARG A 73 -5.26 11.81 -5.95
N LEU A 74 -5.03 12.92 -6.65
CA LEU A 74 -4.91 12.91 -8.11
C LEU A 74 -3.50 12.52 -8.53
N SER A 75 -3.39 11.70 -9.57
CA SER A 75 -2.10 11.32 -10.15
C SER A 75 -2.03 11.70 -11.61
N SER A 76 -1.00 12.45 -12.00
CA SER A 76 -0.76 12.82 -13.41
C SER A 76 -0.56 11.58 -14.30
N LYS A 77 0.05 10.52 -13.75
CA LYS A 77 0.19 9.21 -14.41
C LYS A 77 -1.14 8.50 -14.62
N LEU A 78 -2.17 8.83 -13.85
CA LEU A 78 -3.53 8.32 -13.98
C LEU A 78 -4.46 9.32 -14.67
N HIS A 79 -3.93 10.24 -15.49
CA HIS A 79 -4.70 11.30 -16.15
C HIS A 79 -5.52 12.15 -15.17
N TYR A 80 -4.90 12.50 -14.03
CA TYR A 80 -5.52 13.27 -12.95
C TYR A 80 -6.75 12.60 -12.32
N LYS A 81 -6.79 11.27 -12.29
CA LYS A 81 -7.81 10.49 -11.58
C LYS A 81 -7.30 10.04 -10.21
N SER A 82 -8.24 9.77 -9.30
CA SER A 82 -7.92 9.08 -8.05
C SER A 82 -7.68 7.58 -8.27
N PRO A 83 -6.92 6.89 -7.38
CA PRO A 83 -6.72 5.45 -7.49
C PRO A 83 -8.03 4.66 -7.54
N ALA A 84 -9.03 5.04 -6.75
CA ALA A 84 -10.34 4.38 -6.77
C ALA A 84 -11.05 4.58 -8.12
N GLN A 85 -11.08 5.81 -8.63
CA GLN A 85 -11.68 6.10 -9.93
C GLN A 85 -11.00 5.32 -11.05
N PHE A 86 -9.67 5.33 -11.08
CA PHE A 86 -8.90 4.59 -12.09
C PHE A 86 -9.20 3.09 -12.06
N ARG A 87 -9.33 2.48 -10.88
CA ARG A 87 -9.67 1.05 -10.76
C ARG A 87 -11.06 0.73 -11.30
N ILE A 88 -12.07 1.54 -10.95
CA ILE A 88 -13.45 1.37 -11.40
C ILE A 88 -13.53 1.45 -12.93
N GLU A 89 -12.89 2.44 -13.54
CA GLU A 89 -12.88 2.61 -15.00
C GLU A 89 -12.15 1.50 -15.74
N GLN A 90 -11.21 0.82 -15.08
CA GLN A 90 -10.53 -0.37 -15.60
C GLN A 90 -11.33 -1.67 -15.37
N GLY A 91 -12.55 -1.59 -14.82
CA GLY A 91 -13.41 -2.74 -14.57
C GLY A 91 -13.04 -3.55 -13.32
N PHE A 92 -12.14 -3.03 -12.46
CA PHE A 92 -11.84 -3.63 -11.16
C PHE A 92 -12.80 -3.06 -10.12
N VAL A 93 -13.76 -3.89 -9.69
CA VAL A 93 -14.69 -3.61 -8.58
C VAL A 93 -14.13 -4.21 -7.29
#